data_AF-A0A973D7A5-F1
#
_entry.id   AF-A0A973D7A5-F1
#
_cell.length_a   1.000
_cell.length_b   1.000
_cell.length_c   1.000
_cell.angle_alpha   90.00
_cell.angle_beta   90.00
_cell.angle_gamma   90.00
#
_symmetry.space_group_name_H-M   'P 1'
#
loop_
_entity.id
_entity.type
_entity.pdbx_description
1 polymer ?
#
loop_
_entity_poly.entity_id
_entity_poly.type
_entity_poly.pdbx_seq_one_letter_code
_entity_poly.pdbx_strand_id
1 'polypeptide(L)'
;MNSNMNNKVNIDRRDFLASAAALSAAGAAGIAGATELQDDGGFIPLPWGKTRFAVNIEMWRFGGAPHHDKIRAAAKLGFPAVEFWPWRGKNLDEIAKACDETGVEVAQFIGWGFSPGMNDPKNHDRLEKEIAASIEAAKKLKARKLTVVAGNDQPGMTQEQMHENVIAGLKR
;
A
#
# COMPACT_ATOMS: atom_id res chain seq x y z
N MET A 1 -16.74 -34.69 43.51
CA MET A 1 -16.23 -35.34 42.28
C MET A 1 -17.34 -36.23 41.76
N ASN A 2 -17.89 -36.13 40.56
CA ASN A 2 -17.66 -35.26 39.41
C ASN A 2 -18.99 -35.15 38.66
N SER A 3 -19.36 -33.92 38.32
CA SER A 3 -20.34 -33.60 37.28
C SER A 3 -19.74 -33.93 35.92
N ASN A 4 -20.50 -34.57 35.02
CA ASN A 4 -20.56 -34.29 33.58
C ASN A 4 -21.15 -35.48 32.81
N MET A 5 -22.37 -35.30 32.28
CA MET A 5 -22.77 -35.98 31.05
C MET A 5 -23.24 -34.92 30.06
N ASN A 6 -22.57 -34.95 28.90
CA ASN A 6 -22.75 -34.10 27.74
C ASN A 6 -24.19 -34.11 27.23
N ASN A 7 -24.83 -32.93 27.18
CA ASN A 7 -26.05 -32.74 26.39
C ASN A 7 -25.65 -32.19 25.02
N LYS A 8 -25.51 -33.07 24.02
CA LYS A 8 -25.38 -32.64 22.61
C LYS A 8 -26.77 -32.25 22.12
N VAL A 9 -26.98 -30.96 21.88
CA VAL A 9 -28.18 -30.46 21.19
C VAL A 9 -28.17 -31.00 19.76
N ASN A 10 -29.12 -31.86 19.43
CA ASN A 10 -29.31 -32.39 18.08
C ASN A 10 -30.34 -31.51 17.36
N ILE A 11 -29.87 -30.63 16.47
CA ILE A 11 -30.76 -29.77 15.66
C ILE A 11 -31.20 -30.59 14.44
N ASP A 12 -32.50 -30.83 14.31
CA ASP A 12 -33.08 -31.53 13.17
C ASP A 12 -32.94 -30.66 11.91
N ARG A 13 -32.55 -31.29 10.79
CA ARG A 13 -32.43 -30.63 9.48
C ARG A 13 -33.74 -29.97 9.05
N ARG A 14 -34.88 -30.49 9.51
CA ARG A 14 -36.21 -29.92 9.24
C ARG A 14 -36.42 -28.60 9.95
N ASP A 15 -35.93 -28.47 11.19
CA ASP A 15 -36.01 -27.22 11.98
C ASP A 15 -35.08 -26.14 11.43
N PHE A 16 -33.91 -26.54 10.90
CA PHE A 16 -33.00 -25.63 10.20
C PHE A 16 -33.61 -25.10 8.90
N LEU A 17 -34.24 -25.97 8.09
CA LEU A 17 -34.87 -25.56 6.83
C LEU A 17 -36.14 -24.73 7.05
N ALA A 18 -36.93 -25.02 8.09
CA ALA A 18 -38.08 -24.20 8.47
C ALA A 18 -37.66 -22.78 8.90
N SER A 19 -36.56 -22.68 9.64
CA SER A 19 -35.98 -21.39 10.06
C SER A 19 -35.40 -20.60 8.88
N ALA A 20 -34.82 -21.28 7.89
CA ALA A 20 -34.33 -20.66 6.64
C ALA A 20 -35.48 -20.14 5.75
N ALA A 21 -36.60 -20.87 5.69
CA ALA A 21 -37.79 -20.43 4.94
C ALA A 21 -38.47 -19.22 5.58
N ALA A 22 -38.51 -19.13 6.93
CA ALA A 22 -39.05 -17.96 7.63
C ALA A 22 -38.23 -16.68 7.37
N LEU A 23 -36.91 -16.78 7.22
CA LEU A 23 -36.07 -15.63 6.82
C LEU A 23 -36.34 -15.18 5.38
N SER A 24 -36.70 -16.10 4.47
CA SER A 24 -36.97 -15.73 3.07
C SER A 24 -38.28 -14.95 2.89
N ALA A 25 -39.28 -15.18 3.74
CA ALA A 25 -40.53 -14.40 3.71
C ALA A 25 -40.39 -13.00 4.34
N ALA A 26 -39.57 -12.86 5.39
CA ALA A 26 -39.25 -11.55 5.97
C ALA A 26 -38.27 -10.74 5.09
N GLY A 27 -37.42 -11.43 4.31
CA GLY A 27 -36.49 -10.81 3.37
C GLY A 27 -37.18 -10.14 2.17
N ALA A 28 -38.30 -10.70 1.69
CA ALA A 28 -38.99 -10.19 0.50
C ALA A 28 -39.61 -8.78 0.67
N ALA A 29 -39.97 -8.39 1.89
CA ALA A 29 -40.44 -7.02 2.17
C ALA A 29 -39.28 -6.01 2.30
N GLY A 30 -38.04 -6.48 2.47
CA GLY A 30 -36.83 -5.64 2.58
C GLY A 30 -36.15 -5.32 1.24
N ILE A 31 -36.55 -5.97 0.14
CA ILE A 31 -35.88 -5.81 -1.18
C ILE A 31 -36.51 -4.69 -2.02
N ALA A 32 -37.65 -4.14 -1.63
CA ALA A 32 -38.31 -3.04 -2.35
C ALA A 32 -37.58 -1.68 -2.24
N GLY A 33 -36.42 -1.63 -1.55
CA GLY A 33 -35.58 -0.45 -1.42
C GLY A 33 -34.16 -0.61 -1.93
N ALA A 34 -33.82 -1.72 -2.62
CA ALA A 34 -32.55 -1.82 -3.33
C ALA A 34 -32.68 -1.01 -4.62
N THR A 35 -32.51 0.31 -4.52
CA THR A 35 -32.29 1.18 -5.67
C THR A 35 -31.23 0.55 -6.56
N GLU A 36 -31.57 0.32 -7.83
CA GLU A 36 -30.60 0.03 -8.87
C GLU A 36 -29.42 0.99 -8.74
N LEU A 37 -28.22 0.43 -8.63
CA LEU A 37 -26.99 1.22 -8.72
C LEU A 37 -26.99 1.84 -10.12
N GLN A 38 -27.32 3.12 -10.15
CA GLN A 38 -27.30 3.92 -11.36
C GLN A 38 -25.88 3.90 -11.92
N ASP A 39 -25.72 3.38 -13.15
CA ASP A 39 -24.49 3.50 -13.93
C ASP A 39 -24.32 4.98 -14.32
N ASP A 40 -23.55 5.71 -13.53
CA ASP A 40 -23.30 7.14 -13.65
C ASP A 40 -22.10 7.49 -14.54
N GLY A 41 -21.58 6.51 -15.30
CA GLY A 41 -20.44 6.73 -16.17
C GLY A 41 -19.07 6.70 -15.46
N GLY A 42 -18.99 6.06 -14.29
CA GLY A 42 -17.74 5.46 -13.80
C GLY A 42 -16.71 6.39 -13.17
N PHE A 43 -17.10 7.56 -12.67
CA PHE A 43 -16.21 8.44 -11.90
C PHE A 43 -16.79 8.81 -10.53
N ILE A 44 -16.19 8.27 -9.46
CA ILE A 44 -16.51 8.64 -8.07
C ILE A 44 -15.60 9.82 -7.66
N PRO A 45 -16.10 11.07 -7.56
CA PRO A 45 -15.32 12.16 -6.98
C PRO A 45 -15.11 11.86 -5.49
N LEU A 46 -13.88 11.51 -5.11
CA LEU A 46 -13.62 11.22 -3.71
C LEU A 46 -13.55 12.53 -2.91
N PRO A 47 -14.31 12.64 -1.80
CA PRO A 47 -14.71 13.91 -1.18
C PRO A 47 -13.60 14.57 -0.35
N TRP A 48 -12.33 14.22 -0.56
CA TRP A 48 -11.26 14.86 0.20
C TRP A 48 -11.27 16.35 -0.11
N GLY A 49 -11.40 17.14 0.96
CA GLY A 49 -11.16 18.58 0.95
C GLY A 49 -9.73 18.90 0.53
N LYS A 50 -9.12 19.91 1.12
CA LYS A 50 -7.81 20.45 0.68
C LYS A 50 -6.63 19.43 0.68
N THR A 51 -6.82 18.18 1.12
CA THR A 51 -5.77 17.18 1.36
C THR A 51 -5.80 16.03 0.34
N ARG A 52 -4.70 15.80 -0.37
CA ARG A 52 -4.51 14.67 -1.29
C ARG A 52 -3.85 13.49 -0.57
N PHE A 53 -4.42 12.29 -0.68
CA PHE A 53 -3.82 11.07 -0.10
C PHE A 53 -3.04 10.27 -1.14
N ALA A 54 -1.93 9.66 -0.70
CA ALA A 54 -1.21 8.64 -1.45
C ALA A 54 -1.31 7.30 -0.70
N VAL A 55 -1.64 6.21 -1.39
CA VAL A 55 -1.71 4.88 -0.78
C VAL A 55 -0.39 4.13 -0.94
N ASN A 56 0.06 3.49 0.14
CA ASN A 56 1.20 2.59 0.07
C ASN A 56 0.79 1.22 -0.47
N ILE A 57 1.20 0.92 -1.71
CA ILE A 57 0.80 -0.30 -2.41
C ILE A 57 1.57 -1.56 -1.96
N GLU A 58 2.59 -1.42 -1.12
CA GLU A 58 3.27 -2.55 -0.48
C GLU A 58 2.57 -2.96 0.83
N MET A 59 2.00 -2.00 1.56
CA MET A 59 1.23 -2.28 2.77
C MET A 59 -0.14 -2.87 2.44
N TRP A 60 -0.83 -2.27 1.46
CA TRP A 60 -2.19 -2.68 1.13
C TRP A 60 -2.22 -3.92 0.24
N ARG A 61 -1.09 -4.23 -0.43
CA ARG A 61 -0.80 -5.42 -1.26
C ARG A 61 -1.72 -5.70 -2.44
N PHE A 62 -3.00 -5.28 -2.41
CA PHE A 62 -4.03 -5.56 -3.41
C PHE A 62 -3.99 -7.01 -3.91
N GLY A 63 -4.06 -7.96 -2.96
CA GLY A 63 -4.04 -9.40 -3.27
C GLY A 63 -2.68 -9.94 -3.75
N GLY A 64 -1.59 -9.17 -3.66
CA GLY A 64 -0.27 -9.58 -4.12
C GLY A 64 -0.04 -9.40 -5.63
N ALA A 65 -0.90 -8.63 -6.29
CA ALA A 65 -0.79 -8.34 -7.71
C ALA A 65 0.54 -7.62 -8.06
N PRO A 66 0.99 -7.67 -9.33
CA PRO A 66 2.08 -6.84 -9.81
C PRO A 66 1.84 -5.34 -9.55
N HIS A 67 2.91 -4.54 -9.43
CA HIS A 67 2.83 -3.11 -9.07
C HIS A 67 1.95 -2.28 -9.99
N HIS A 68 1.97 -2.54 -11.30
CA HIS A 68 1.09 -1.85 -12.25
C HIS A 68 -0.39 -2.14 -12.00
N ASP A 69 -0.74 -3.37 -11.63
CA ASP A 69 -2.12 -3.73 -11.29
C ASP A 69 -2.55 -3.14 -9.94
N LYS A 70 -1.63 -3.08 -8.98
CA LYS A 70 -1.87 -2.37 -7.70
C LYS A 70 -2.17 -0.88 -7.95
N ILE A 71 -1.50 -0.24 -8.91
CA ILE A 71 -1.76 1.16 -9.28
C ILE A 71 -3.15 1.32 -9.89
N ARG A 72 -3.53 0.43 -10.82
CA ARG A 72 -4.90 0.44 -11.38
C ARG A 72 -5.96 0.18 -10.32
N ALA A 73 -5.68 -0.68 -9.35
CA ALA A 73 -6.57 -0.91 -8.21
C ALA A 73 -6.68 0.32 -7.31
N ALA A 74 -5.57 1.01 -7.02
CA ALA A 74 -5.57 2.27 -6.28
C ALA A 74 -6.38 3.37 -7.01
N ALA A 75 -6.25 3.45 -8.34
CA ALA A 75 -7.03 4.36 -9.16
C ALA A 75 -8.55 4.07 -9.10
N LYS A 76 -8.96 2.81 -9.09
CA LYS A 76 -10.37 2.40 -8.93
C LYS A 76 -10.93 2.77 -7.55
N LEU A 77 -10.08 2.78 -6.52
CA LEU A 77 -10.41 3.31 -5.20
C LEU A 77 -10.24 4.84 -5.12
N GLY A 78 -10.00 5.50 -6.26
CA GLY A 78 -9.82 6.92 -6.50
C GLY A 78 -8.64 7.59 -5.81
N PHE A 79 -7.64 6.84 -5.33
CA PHE A 79 -6.40 7.45 -4.84
C PHE A 79 -5.70 8.20 -5.97
N PRO A 80 -5.36 9.49 -5.79
CA PRO A 80 -4.69 10.27 -6.82
C PRO A 80 -3.18 9.97 -6.92
N ALA A 81 -2.63 9.25 -5.95
CA ALA A 81 -1.20 8.93 -5.90
C ALA A 81 -0.91 7.63 -5.14
N VAL A 82 0.27 7.06 -5.39
CA VAL A 82 0.80 5.89 -4.69
C VAL A 82 2.22 6.12 -4.17
N GLU A 83 2.62 5.34 -3.19
CA GLU A 83 4.02 5.16 -2.80
C GLU A 83 4.37 3.67 -2.67
N PHE A 84 5.65 3.32 -2.82
CA PHE A 84 6.14 1.94 -2.74
C PHE A 84 7.65 1.86 -2.46
N TRP A 85 8.13 0.67 -2.06
CA TRP A 85 9.50 0.50 -1.57
C TRP A 85 10.15 -0.81 -2.07
N PRO A 86 11.47 -0.83 -2.32
CA PRO A 86 12.18 0.16 -3.13
C PRO A 86 11.79 0.04 -4.63
N TRP A 87 12.40 0.84 -5.50
CA TRP A 87 12.19 0.76 -6.95
C TRP A 87 12.92 -0.42 -7.62
N ARG A 88 14.06 -0.86 -7.05
CA ARG A 88 14.84 -1.99 -7.53
C ARG A 88 14.02 -3.28 -7.52
N GLY A 89 14.16 -4.07 -8.58
CA GLY A 89 13.43 -5.33 -8.74
C GLY A 89 11.98 -5.17 -9.21
N LYS A 90 11.53 -3.94 -9.52
CA LYS A 90 10.22 -3.67 -10.11
C LYS A 90 10.34 -3.36 -11.60
N ASN A 91 9.28 -3.67 -12.35
CA ASN A 91 9.19 -3.28 -13.75
C ASN A 91 8.71 -1.82 -13.84
N LEU A 92 9.67 -0.90 -14.00
CA LEU A 92 9.38 0.54 -14.04
C LEU A 92 8.63 0.99 -15.30
N ASP A 93 8.79 0.27 -16.42
CA ASP A 93 8.06 0.56 -17.66
C ASP A 93 6.56 0.31 -17.47
N GLU A 94 6.20 -0.83 -16.90
CA GLU A 94 4.80 -1.14 -16.63
C GLU A 94 4.19 -0.24 -15.54
N ILE A 95 4.98 0.16 -14.55
CA ILE A 95 4.55 1.15 -13.55
C ILE A 95 4.27 2.49 -14.22
N ALA A 96 5.21 3.01 -15.02
CA ALA A 96 5.04 4.28 -15.72
C ALA A 96 3.82 4.25 -16.65
N LYS A 97 3.63 3.16 -17.39
CA LYS A 97 2.46 2.93 -18.24
C LYS A 97 1.16 2.94 -17.42
N ALA A 98 1.10 2.24 -16.28
CA ALA A 98 -0.08 2.25 -15.43
C ALA A 98 -0.39 3.64 -14.84
N CYS A 99 0.64 4.40 -14.47
CA CYS A 99 0.48 5.79 -14.06
C CYS A 99 -0.09 6.67 -15.19
N ASP A 100 0.44 6.55 -16.40
CA ASP A 100 -0.02 7.31 -17.57
C ASP A 100 -1.47 6.92 -17.97
N GLU A 101 -1.84 5.64 -17.88
CA GLU A 101 -3.21 5.16 -18.15
C GLU A 101 -4.24 5.66 -17.13
N THR A 102 -3.85 5.78 -15.87
CA THR A 102 -4.79 6.04 -14.76
C THR A 102 -4.77 7.48 -14.25
N GLY A 103 -3.73 8.24 -14.56
CA GLY A 103 -3.46 9.55 -13.98
C GLY A 103 -2.94 9.51 -12.53
N VAL A 104 -2.70 8.31 -11.96
CA VAL A 104 -2.15 8.16 -10.62
C VAL A 104 -0.67 8.56 -10.59
N GLU A 105 -0.32 9.48 -9.71
CA GLU A 105 1.07 9.91 -9.53
C GLU A 105 1.87 8.95 -8.63
N VAL A 106 3.17 8.82 -8.87
CA VAL A 106 4.08 8.27 -7.86
C VAL A 106 4.48 9.39 -6.90
N ALA A 107 3.93 9.37 -5.68
CA ALA A 107 4.18 10.38 -4.66
C ALA A 107 5.63 10.33 -4.15
N GLN A 108 6.14 9.13 -3.88
CA GLN A 108 7.53 8.85 -3.50
C GLN A 108 7.86 7.36 -3.64
N PHE A 109 9.15 7.04 -3.67
CA PHE A 109 9.68 5.71 -3.37
C PHE A 109 11.00 5.80 -2.59
N ILE A 110 11.45 4.68 -2.01
CA ILE A 110 12.76 4.62 -1.33
C ILE A 110 13.91 4.66 -2.34
N GLY A 111 14.73 5.72 -2.27
CA GLY A 111 15.97 5.87 -3.03
C GLY A 111 17.21 5.33 -2.30
N TRP A 112 17.17 5.27 -0.97
CA TRP A 112 18.19 4.60 -0.16
C TRP A 112 17.57 4.03 1.13
N GLY A 113 17.89 2.77 1.44
CA GLY A 113 17.24 2.00 2.51
C GLY A 113 18.04 1.90 3.81
N PHE A 114 17.57 1.04 4.72
CA PHE A 114 18.13 0.87 6.06
C PHE A 114 19.51 0.19 6.10
N SER A 115 19.79 -0.70 5.13
CA SER A 115 21.01 -1.50 5.10
C SER A 115 21.54 -1.64 3.66
N PRO A 116 22.83 -1.35 3.41
CA PRO A 116 23.75 -0.70 4.36
C PRO A 116 23.31 0.74 4.67
N GLY A 117 23.52 1.21 5.90
CA GLY A 117 23.10 2.56 6.33
C GLY A 117 24.06 3.65 5.85
N MET A 118 23.54 4.83 5.51
CA MET A 118 24.36 6.01 5.20
C MET A 118 24.94 6.69 6.44
N ASN A 119 24.47 6.32 7.62
CA ASN A 119 25.05 6.68 8.91
C ASN A 119 26.41 6.02 9.20
N ASP A 120 26.92 5.17 8.29
CA ASP A 120 28.31 4.72 8.24
C ASP A 120 29.02 5.35 7.01
N PRO A 121 30.10 6.12 7.20
CA PRO A 121 30.77 6.86 6.13
C PRO A 121 31.34 5.96 5.03
N LYS A 122 31.61 4.68 5.32
CA LYS A 122 32.08 3.72 4.31
C LYS A 122 31.07 3.51 3.17
N ASN A 123 29.81 3.85 3.41
CA ASN A 123 28.73 3.66 2.44
C ASN A 123 28.45 4.93 1.62
N HIS A 124 29.08 6.07 1.89
CA HIS A 124 28.74 7.34 1.23
C HIS A 124 28.99 7.32 -0.28
N ASP A 125 30.05 6.66 -0.77
CA ASP A 125 30.27 6.50 -2.22
C ASP A 125 29.18 5.67 -2.89
N ARG A 126 28.61 4.71 -2.15
CA ARG A 126 27.50 3.88 -2.63
C ARG A 126 26.18 4.64 -2.58
N LEU A 127 25.98 5.44 -1.53
CA LEU A 127 24.83 6.34 -1.40
C LEU A 127 24.75 7.25 -2.62
N GLU A 128 25.81 7.99 -2.92
CA GLU A 128 25.83 8.95 -4.04
C GLU A 128 25.44 8.28 -5.37
N LYS A 129 26.02 7.10 -5.66
CA LYS A 129 25.71 6.33 -6.86
C LYS A 129 24.26 5.84 -6.90
N GLU A 130 23.72 5.35 -5.79
CA GLU A 130 22.35 4.84 -5.74
C GLU A 130 21.32 5.98 -5.75
N ILE A 131 21.63 7.15 -5.18
CA ILE A 131 20.79 8.35 -5.31
C ILE A 131 20.76 8.82 -6.76
N ALA A 132 21.90 8.85 -7.46
CA ALA A 132 21.93 9.16 -8.89
C ALA A 132 21.06 8.19 -9.71
N ALA A 133 21.18 6.88 -9.45
CA ALA A 133 20.32 5.88 -10.10
C ALA A 133 18.83 6.05 -9.74
N SER A 134 18.53 6.40 -8.49
CA SER A 134 17.17 6.65 -8.02
C SER A 134 16.57 7.91 -8.64
N ILE A 135 17.38 8.93 -8.94
CA ILE A 135 16.95 10.13 -9.69
C ILE A 135 16.54 9.75 -11.11
N GLU A 136 17.29 8.89 -11.80
CA GLU A 136 16.91 8.41 -13.13
C GLU A 136 15.61 7.59 -13.09
N ALA A 137 15.43 6.73 -12.08
CA ALA A 137 14.17 6.04 -11.86
C ALA A 137 13.02 7.03 -11.58
N ALA A 138 13.27 8.09 -10.80
CA ALA A 138 12.28 9.11 -10.49
C ALA A 138 11.85 9.90 -11.72
N LYS A 139 12.79 10.26 -12.61
CA LYS A 139 12.49 10.89 -13.90
C LYS A 139 11.57 10.02 -14.75
N LYS A 140 11.88 8.73 -14.87
CA LYS A 140 11.05 7.76 -15.61
C LYS A 140 9.62 7.68 -15.06
N LEU A 141 9.49 7.71 -13.73
CA LEU A 141 8.21 7.61 -13.03
C LEU A 141 7.50 8.96 -12.81
N LYS A 142 8.11 10.07 -13.24
CA LYS A 142 7.67 11.44 -12.94
C LYS A 142 7.51 11.71 -11.43
N ALA A 143 8.23 10.97 -10.59
CA ALA A 143 8.20 11.12 -9.14
C ALA A 143 9.07 12.32 -8.72
N ARG A 144 8.54 13.19 -7.86
CA ARG A 144 9.25 14.42 -7.41
C ARG A 144 10.02 14.26 -6.10
N LYS A 145 9.83 13.14 -5.41
CA LYS A 145 10.38 12.89 -4.07
C LYS A 145 10.96 11.49 -3.98
N LEU A 146 12.06 11.39 -3.25
CA LEU A 146 12.70 10.15 -2.84
C LEU A 146 12.78 10.11 -1.33
N THR A 147 12.53 8.95 -0.74
CA THR A 147 12.82 8.70 0.67
C THR A 147 14.24 8.17 0.79
N VAL A 148 15.06 8.87 1.57
CA VAL A 148 16.43 8.50 1.91
C VAL A 148 16.48 8.18 3.39
N VAL A 149 16.81 6.93 3.72
CA VAL A 149 16.80 6.43 5.10
C VAL A 149 18.21 6.46 5.67
N ALA A 150 18.40 7.05 6.86
CA ALA A 150 19.72 7.14 7.50
C ALA A 150 20.42 5.77 7.66
N GLY A 151 19.69 4.76 8.10
CA GLY A 151 20.22 3.42 8.33
C GLY A 151 19.85 2.86 9.70
N ASN A 152 20.15 1.59 9.93
CA ASN A 152 20.16 1.00 11.27
C ASN A 152 21.34 1.53 12.08
N ASP A 153 21.28 1.42 13.41
CA ASP A 153 22.40 1.75 14.30
C ASP A 153 23.69 1.00 13.91
N GLN A 154 24.80 1.73 13.91
CA GLN A 154 26.10 1.20 13.54
C GLN A 154 26.86 0.73 14.79
N PRO A 155 27.35 -0.53 14.83
CA PRO A 155 28.13 -1.01 15.95
C PRO A 155 29.35 -0.13 16.20
N GLY A 156 29.51 0.32 17.44
CA GLY A 156 30.65 1.14 17.86
C GLY A 156 30.54 2.63 17.53
N MET A 157 29.38 3.12 17.08
CA MET A 157 29.13 4.56 16.89
C MET A 157 28.05 5.08 17.83
N THR A 158 28.20 6.32 18.31
CA THR A 158 27.14 7.03 19.03
C THR A 158 26.09 7.58 18.06
N GLN A 159 24.94 7.99 18.59
CA GLN A 159 23.88 8.63 17.79
C GLN A 159 24.36 9.95 17.18
N GLU A 160 25.16 10.73 17.90
CA GLU A 160 25.76 11.97 17.40
C GLU A 160 26.70 11.69 16.22
N GLN A 161 27.59 10.71 16.34
CA GLN A 161 28.50 10.32 15.25
C GLN A 161 27.71 9.86 14.01
N MET A 162 26.69 9.02 14.22
CA MET A 162 25.82 8.58 13.13
C MET A 162 25.06 9.74 12.48
N HIS A 163 24.57 10.69 13.26
CA HIS A 163 23.90 11.89 12.75
C HIS A 163 24.86 12.77 11.94
N GLU A 164 26.09 12.99 12.42
CA GLU A 164 27.14 13.70 11.68
C GLU A 164 27.45 13.00 10.35
N ASN A 165 27.52 11.67 10.35
CA ASN A 165 27.72 10.88 9.12
C ASN A 165 26.53 11.02 8.16
N VAL A 166 25.30 11.06 8.65
CA VAL A 166 24.11 11.32 7.81
C VAL A 166 24.20 12.70 7.18
N ILE A 167 24.53 13.74 7.94
CA ILE A 167 24.70 15.10 7.43
C ILE A 167 25.79 15.14 6.36
N ALA A 168 26.94 14.51 6.62
CA ALA A 168 28.04 14.43 5.67
C ALA A 168 27.63 13.71 4.38
N GLY A 169 26.90 12.59 4.49
CA GLY A 169 26.40 11.84 3.34
C GLY A 169 25.38 12.62 2.50
N LEU A 170 24.49 13.38 3.13
CA LEU A 170 23.46 14.19 2.43
C LEU A 170 24.03 15.44 1.72
N LYS A 171 25.23 15.88 2.08
CA LYS A 171 25.90 17.06 1.48
C LYS A 171 26.68 16.74 0.20
N ARG A 172 26.86 15.46 -0.11
CA ARG A 172 27.51 14.99 -1.34
C ARG A 172 26.55 15.10 -2.51
#